data_AF-A0A4Q3G8M7-F1
#
_entry.id   AF-A0A4Q3G8M7-F1
#
_cell.length_a   1.000
_cell.length_b   1.000
_cell.length_c   1.000
_cell.angle_alpha   90.00
_cell.angle_beta   90.00
_cell.angle_gamma   90.00
#
_symmetry.space_group_name_H-M   'P 1'
#
loop_
_entity.id
_entity.type
_entity.pdbx_description
1 polymer ?
#
loop_
_entity_poly.entity_id
_entity_poly.type
_entity_poly.pdbx_seq_one_letter_code
_entity_poly.pdbx_strand_id
1 'polypeptide(L)'
;MNAKSVSQQDIEIGKLVRTRRLDLKMSQTDLGDALGVTFQQIQKYEKGANRIGAGRLMEVAKALNVSVSFFYPQPAKGHDEKEGHALLSELLSARLNLRLLRAFVRIEDRSVQEQFVGLVEKAASAMEKTGRS
;
A
#
# COMPACT_ATOMS: atom_id res chain seq x y z
N MET A 1 25.24 -20.63 20.05
CA MET A 1 24.85 -19.94 18.80
C MET A 1 23.36 -19.66 18.88
N ASN A 2 22.95 -18.39 19.03
CA ASN A 2 21.54 -18.04 19.29
C ASN A 2 20.71 -18.19 18.01
N ALA A 3 19.84 -19.20 17.96
CA ALA A 3 18.78 -19.25 16.97
C ALA A 3 17.81 -18.09 17.27
N LYS A 4 17.88 -17.01 16.47
CA LYS A 4 16.87 -15.94 16.52
C LYS A 4 15.52 -16.56 16.23
N SER A 5 14.58 -16.49 17.19
CA SER A 5 13.24 -17.01 17.02
C SER A 5 12.56 -16.29 15.85
N VAL A 6 11.75 -17.03 15.10
CA VAL A 6 10.86 -16.50 14.07
C VAL A 6 9.98 -15.39 14.68
N SER A 7 9.89 -14.25 14.01
CA SER A 7 9.03 -13.14 14.43
C SER A 7 7.61 -13.29 13.87
N GLN A 8 6.64 -12.60 14.48
CA GLN A 8 5.27 -12.53 13.92
C GLN A 8 5.27 -12.02 12.47
N GLN A 9 6.18 -11.09 12.15
CA GLN A 9 6.34 -10.55 10.80
C GLN A 9 6.79 -11.60 9.79
N ASP A 10 7.69 -12.51 10.18
CA ASP A 10 8.13 -13.62 9.32
C ASP A 10 6.96 -14.57 9.01
N ILE A 11 6.07 -14.81 9.97
CA ILE A 11 4.87 -15.62 9.79
C ILE A 11 3.90 -14.94 8.82
N GLU A 12 3.65 -13.64 8.97
CA GLU A 12 2.77 -12.89 8.05
C GLU A 12 3.33 -12.86 6.63
N ILE A 13 4.65 -12.66 6.47
CA ILE A 13 5.31 -12.76 5.16
C ILE A 13 5.08 -14.16 4.56
N GLY A 14 5.26 -15.22 5.34
CA GLY A 14 5.00 -16.60 4.90
C GLY A 14 3.56 -16.82 4.40
N LYS A 15 2.57 -16.26 5.11
CA LYS A 15 1.16 -16.30 4.68
C LYS A 15 0.94 -15.57 3.35
N LEU A 16 1.51 -14.38 3.19
CA LEU A 16 1.40 -13.59 1.96
C LEU A 16 2.03 -14.31 0.76
N VAL A 17 3.19 -14.95 0.96
CA VAL A 17 3.83 -15.81 -0.05
C VAL A 17 2.89 -16.93 -0.47
N ARG A 18 2.28 -17.64 0.50
CA ARG A 18 1.33 -18.72 0.22
C ARG A 18 0.11 -18.22 -0.55
N THR A 19 -0.53 -17.16 -0.07
CA THR A 19 -1.74 -16.60 -0.70
C THR A 19 -1.45 -16.24 -2.15
N ARG A 20 -0.39 -15.48 -2.41
CA ARG A 20 -0.05 -15.04 -3.75
C ARG A 20 0.32 -16.21 -4.68
N ARG A 21 1.04 -17.21 -4.17
CA ARG A 21 1.34 -18.44 -4.93
C ARG A 21 0.06 -19.16 -5.37
N LEU A 22 -0.92 -19.27 -4.47
CA LEU A 22 -2.20 -19.90 -4.78
C LEU A 22 -3.02 -19.08 -5.79
N ASP A 23 -3.00 -17.75 -5.71
CA ASP A 23 -3.65 -16.87 -6.70
C ASP A 23 -3.10 -17.08 -8.12
N LEU A 24 -1.80 -17.36 -8.22
CA LEU A 24 -1.13 -17.71 -9.47
C LEU A 24 -1.31 -19.18 -9.88
N LYS A 25 -2.07 -19.96 -9.10
CA LYS A 25 -2.27 -21.41 -9.27
C LYS A 25 -0.96 -22.21 -9.29
N MET A 26 0.09 -21.70 -8.64
CA MET A 26 1.39 -22.35 -8.56
C MET A 26 1.42 -23.37 -7.42
N SER A 27 2.06 -24.51 -7.61
CA SER A 27 2.37 -25.48 -6.55
C SER A 27 3.60 -25.05 -5.72
N GLN A 28 3.80 -25.64 -4.54
CA GLN A 28 5.02 -25.39 -3.76
C GLN A 28 6.30 -25.84 -4.48
N THR A 29 6.18 -26.87 -5.33
CA THR A 29 7.27 -27.33 -6.20
C THR A 29 7.57 -26.29 -7.26
N ASP A 30 6.55 -25.72 -7.90
CA ASP A 30 6.72 -24.71 -8.96
C ASP A 30 7.45 -23.46 -8.43
N LEU A 31 7.08 -22.99 -7.22
CA LEU A 31 7.78 -21.89 -6.57
C LEU A 31 9.19 -22.29 -6.11
N GLY A 32 9.37 -23.54 -5.68
CA GLY A 32 10.67 -24.09 -5.34
C GLY A 32 11.63 -24.09 -6.53
N ASP A 33 11.17 -24.60 -7.67
CA ASP A 33 11.91 -24.67 -8.92
C ASP A 33 12.28 -23.26 -9.42
N ALA A 34 11.35 -22.31 -9.35
CA ALA A 34 11.60 -20.90 -9.71
C ALA A 34 12.67 -20.23 -8.82
N LEU A 35 12.86 -20.72 -7.59
CA LEU A 35 13.79 -20.17 -6.60
C LEU A 35 15.03 -21.05 -6.38
N GLY A 36 15.16 -22.18 -7.09
CA GLY A 36 16.22 -23.15 -6.91
C GLY A 36 16.25 -23.76 -5.50
N VAL A 37 15.09 -24.01 -4.88
CA VAL A 37 14.97 -24.64 -3.54
C VAL A 37 13.93 -25.74 -3.52
N THR A 38 14.02 -26.63 -2.53
CA THR A 38 13.08 -27.75 -2.41
C THR A 38 11.68 -27.30 -1.97
N PHE A 39 10.67 -28.11 -2.29
CA PHE A 39 9.30 -27.88 -1.83
C PHE A 39 9.21 -27.80 -0.29
N GLN A 40 10.03 -28.56 0.45
CA GLN A 40 10.04 -28.51 1.91
C GLN A 40 10.53 -27.13 2.41
N GLN A 41 11.47 -26.52 1.70
CA GLN A 41 11.94 -25.17 2.04
C GLN A 41 10.83 -24.13 1.82
N ILE A 42 10.09 -24.23 0.72
CA ILE A 42 8.91 -23.39 0.47
C ILE A 42 7.86 -23.61 1.57
N GLN A 43 7.60 -24.86 1.95
CA GLN A 43 6.68 -25.15 3.05
C GLN A 43 7.12 -24.50 4.38
N LYS A 44 8.42 -24.49 4.67
CA LYS A 44 8.96 -23.82 5.87
C LYS A 44 8.84 -22.30 5.78
N TYR A 45 9.05 -21.71 4.60
CA TYR A 45 8.80 -20.28 4.38
C TYR A 45 7.32 -19.93 4.61
N GLU A 46 6.41 -20.69 4.01
CA GLU A 46 4.97 -20.41 4.11
C GLU A 46 4.41 -20.59 5.52
N LYS A 47 4.98 -21.51 6.31
CA LYS A 47 4.63 -21.69 7.72
C LYS A 47 5.31 -20.68 8.65
N GLY A 48 6.20 -19.84 8.12
CA GLY A 48 7.06 -18.96 8.91
C GLY A 48 8.13 -19.71 9.71
N ALA A 49 8.27 -21.04 9.59
CA ALA A 49 9.26 -21.81 10.35
C ALA A 49 10.70 -21.44 9.98
N ASN A 50 10.93 -20.96 8.76
CA ASN A 50 12.19 -20.40 8.30
C ASN A 50 12.01 -18.94 7.92
N ARG A 51 12.85 -18.05 8.47
CA ARG A 51 12.92 -16.65 8.04
C ARG A 51 13.36 -16.54 6.58
N ILE A 52 12.70 -15.66 5.84
CA ILE A 52 13.11 -15.26 4.49
C ILE A 52 13.98 -14.02 4.62
N GLY A 53 15.26 -14.12 4.27
CA GLY A 53 16.15 -12.96 4.23
C GLY A 53 15.77 -11.98 3.12
N ALA A 54 16.16 -10.71 3.23
CA ALA A 54 15.76 -9.66 2.28
C ALA A 54 16.11 -9.99 0.82
N GLY A 55 17.31 -10.51 0.54
CA GLY A 55 17.71 -10.92 -0.81
C GLY A 55 16.82 -12.03 -1.36
N ARG A 56 16.52 -13.05 -0.56
CA ARG A 56 15.60 -14.13 -0.95
C ARG A 56 14.17 -13.63 -1.13
N LEU A 57 13.72 -12.67 -0.31
CA LEU A 57 12.39 -12.08 -0.43
C LEU A 57 12.22 -11.30 -1.74
N MET A 58 13.28 -10.67 -2.25
CA MET A 58 13.29 -10.05 -3.59
C MET A 58 13.11 -11.09 -4.71
N GLU A 59 13.80 -12.24 -4.62
CA GLU A 59 13.64 -13.35 -5.57
C GLU A 59 12.22 -13.92 -5.53
N VAL A 60 11.67 -14.09 -4.32
CA VAL A 60 10.28 -14.53 -4.10
C VAL A 60 9.29 -13.53 -4.72
N ALA A 61 9.50 -12.22 -4.54
CA ALA A 61 8.65 -11.19 -5.13
C ALA A 61 8.66 -11.27 -6.67
N LYS A 62 9.84 -11.46 -7.27
CA LYS A 62 10.00 -11.64 -8.71
C LYS A 62 9.29 -12.89 -9.21
N ALA A 63 9.46 -14.04 -8.53
CA ALA A 63 8.82 -15.29 -8.88
C ALA A 63 7.28 -15.21 -8.79
N LEU A 64 6.77 -14.42 -7.84
CA LEU A 64 5.33 -14.22 -7.60
C LEU A 64 4.74 -13.01 -8.34
N ASN A 65 5.52 -12.38 -9.23
CA ASN A 65 5.13 -11.22 -10.03
C ASN A 65 4.45 -10.12 -9.18
N VAL A 66 5.09 -9.74 -8.08
CA VAL A 66 4.67 -8.65 -7.18
C VAL A 66 5.87 -7.77 -6.81
N SER A 67 5.60 -6.53 -6.40
CA SER A 67 6.62 -5.70 -5.75
C SER A 67 6.96 -6.28 -4.38
N VAL A 68 8.22 -6.14 -3.92
CA VAL A 68 8.64 -6.54 -2.56
C VAL A 68 7.81 -5.86 -1.47
N SER A 69 7.26 -4.67 -1.75
CA SER A 69 6.33 -3.95 -0.85
C SER A 69 5.06 -4.73 -0.55
N PHE A 70 4.67 -5.70 -1.38
CA PHE A 70 3.54 -6.60 -1.12
C PHE A 70 3.69 -7.37 0.19
N PHE A 71 4.92 -7.74 0.58
CA PHE A 71 5.20 -8.48 1.81
C PHE A 71 5.35 -7.59 3.06
N TYR A 72 5.41 -6.28 2.84
CA TYR A 72 5.42 -5.26 3.87
C TYR A 72 4.25 -4.32 3.61
N PRO A 73 2.99 -4.78 3.74
CA PRO A 73 1.87 -3.86 3.73
C PRO A 73 2.19 -2.83 4.81
N GLN A 74 2.48 -1.60 4.39
CA GLN A 74 2.75 -0.56 5.35
C GLN A 74 1.50 -0.53 6.23
N PRO A 75 1.62 -0.54 7.57
CA PRO A 75 0.52 0.00 8.36
C PRO A 75 0.29 1.36 7.74
N ALA A 76 -0.90 1.60 7.16
CA ALA A 76 -1.24 2.85 6.52
C ALA A 76 -0.74 3.93 7.47
N LYS A 77 0.34 4.63 7.08
CA LYS A 77 0.97 5.62 7.94
C LYS A 77 -0.05 6.73 8.03
N GLY A 78 -0.83 6.71 9.12
CA GLY A 78 -1.69 7.77 9.62
C GLY A 78 -2.30 8.68 8.57
N HIS A 79 -3.27 8.17 7.81
CA HIS A 79 -4.53 8.83 7.47
C HIS A 79 -5.51 7.68 7.27
N ASP A 80 -6.58 7.66 8.07
CA ASP A 80 -7.56 6.59 8.07
C ASP A 80 -8.00 6.31 6.63
N GLU A 81 -7.89 5.07 6.14
CA GLU A 81 -8.48 4.71 4.85
C GLU A 81 -9.97 5.10 4.81
N LYS A 82 -10.62 5.10 5.98
CA LYS A 82 -11.97 5.63 6.18
C LYS A 82 -12.08 7.14 5.92
N GLU A 83 -11.12 7.95 6.32
CA GLU A 83 -11.07 9.40 6.03
C GLU A 83 -10.81 9.65 4.54
N GLY A 84 -9.86 8.92 3.93
CA GLY A 84 -9.61 9.02 2.49
C GLY A 84 -10.83 8.63 1.65
N HIS A 85 -11.52 7.54 2.03
CA HIS A 85 -12.76 7.12 1.40
C HIS A 85 -13.92 8.08 1.68
N ALA A 86 -14.03 8.63 2.89
CA ALA A 86 -15.05 9.63 3.23
C ALA A 86 -14.86 10.93 2.45
N LEU A 87 -13.63 11.45 2.40
CA LEU A 87 -13.29 12.65 1.63
C LEU A 87 -13.52 12.43 0.14
N LEU A 88 -13.14 11.27 -0.41
CA LEU A 88 -13.43 10.94 -1.80
C LEU A 88 -14.94 10.84 -2.05
N SER A 89 -15.70 10.23 -1.16
CA SER A 89 -17.17 10.15 -1.23
C SER A 89 -17.82 11.54 -1.20
N GLU A 90 -17.36 12.43 -0.33
CA GLU A 90 -17.80 13.82 -0.24
C GLU A 90 -17.45 14.60 -1.52
N LEU A 91 -16.23 14.43 -2.05
CA LEU A 91 -15.81 15.04 -3.31
C LEU A 91 -16.69 14.61 -4.48
N LEU A 92 -17.06 13.33 -4.53
CA LEU A 92 -17.86 12.75 -5.62
C LEU A 92 -19.37 13.05 -5.48
N SER A 93 -19.87 13.28 -4.27
CA SER A 93 -21.30 13.51 -4.02
C SER A 93 -21.77 14.91 -4.42
N ALA A 94 -20.88 15.92 -4.39
CA ALA A 94 -21.23 17.29 -4.76
C ALA A 94 -20.79 17.64 -6.19
N ARG A 95 -21.76 18.01 -7.04
CA ARG A 95 -21.51 18.45 -8.43
C ARG A 95 -20.51 19.62 -8.54
N LEU A 96 -20.49 20.51 -7.54
CA LEU A 96 -19.57 21.64 -7.51
C LEU A 96 -18.12 21.19 -7.30
N ASN A 97 -17.89 20.23 -6.41
CA ASN A 97 -16.56 19.69 -6.08
C ASN A 97 -15.90 19.05 -7.32
N LEU A 98 -16.67 18.25 -8.07
CA LEU A 98 -16.19 17.66 -9.33
C LEU A 98 -15.86 18.70 -10.40
N ARG A 99 -16.68 19.76 -10.51
CA ARG A 99 -16.44 20.83 -11.49
C ARG A 99 -15.18 21.62 -11.14
N LEU A 100 -14.97 21.89 -9.84
CA LEU A 100 -13.77 22.53 -9.32
C LEU A 100 -12.52 21.68 -9.62
N LEU A 101 -12.54 20.39 -9.27
CA LEU A 101 -11.41 19.50 -9.49
C LEU A 101 -11.05 19.39 -10.99
N ARG A 102 -12.05 19.26 -11.85
CA ARG A 102 -11.82 19.20 -13.31
C ARG A 102 -11.24 20.50 -13.86
N ALA A 103 -11.67 21.65 -13.36
CA ALA A 103 -11.10 22.93 -13.75
C ALA A 103 -9.65 23.07 -13.25
N PHE A 104 -9.39 22.66 -12.00
CA PHE A 104 -8.08 22.73 -11.36
C PHE A 104 -7.03 21.86 -12.05
N VAL A 105 -7.37 20.61 -12.40
CA VAL A 105 -6.45 19.67 -13.07
C VAL A 105 -6.07 20.14 -14.48
N ARG A 106 -6.86 21.01 -15.12
CA ARG A 106 -6.53 21.60 -16.43
C ARG A 106 -5.52 22.75 -16.35
N ILE A 107 -5.20 23.22 -15.15
CA ILE A 107 -4.19 24.25 -14.95
C ILE A 107 -2.83 23.56 -14.95
N GLU A 108 -2.05 23.73 -16.01
CA GLU A 108 -0.70 23.15 -16.12
C GLU A 108 0.35 23.93 -15.31
N ASP A 109 0.11 25.23 -15.11
CA ASP A 109 1.01 26.11 -14.35
C ASP A 109 0.86 25.88 -12.84
N ARG A 110 1.91 25.34 -12.22
CA ARG A 110 1.95 25.05 -10.78
C ARG A 110 1.84 26.30 -9.92
N SER A 111 2.38 27.44 -10.35
CA SER A 111 2.28 28.69 -9.59
C SER A 111 0.83 29.15 -9.51
N VAL A 112 0.09 29.02 -10.61
CA VAL A 112 -1.35 29.35 -10.65
C VAL A 112 -2.16 28.40 -9.77
N GLN A 113 -1.85 27.10 -9.78
CA GLN A 113 -2.47 26.13 -8.88
C GLN A 113 -2.25 26.50 -7.40
N GLU A 114 -1.02 26.84 -7.01
CA GLU A 114 -0.68 27.23 -5.63
C GLU A 114 -1.40 28.51 -5.20
N GLN A 115 -1.49 29.52 -6.07
CA GLN A 115 -2.25 30.74 -5.82
C GLN A 115 -3.74 30.46 -5.64
N PHE A 116 -4.30 29.57 -6.46
CA PHE A 116 -5.71 29.19 -6.38
C PHE A 116 -6.03 28.47 -5.07
N VAL A 117 -5.19 27.51 -4.66
CA VAL A 117 -5.33 26.83 -3.36
C VAL A 117 -5.29 27.86 -2.22
N GLY A 118 -4.32 28.77 -2.23
CA GLY A 118 -4.22 29.81 -1.21
C GLY A 118 -5.42 30.76 -1.16
N LEU A 119 -6.08 31.02 -2.29
CA LEU A 119 -7.33 31.80 -2.33
C LEU A 119 -8.49 31.05 -1.67
N VAL A 120 -8.65 29.76 -1.99
CA VAL A 120 -9.70 28.91 -1.41
C VAL A 120 -9.52 28.77 0.10
N GLU A 121 -8.29 28.56 0.57
CA GLU A 121 -7.96 28.48 2.00
C GLU A 121 -8.29 29.79 2.74
N LYS A 122 -7.89 30.93 2.17
CA LYS A 122 -8.20 32.25 2.75
C LYS A 122 -9.71 32.48 2.84
N ALA A 123 -10.46 32.11 1.80
CA ALA A 123 -11.91 32.23 1.79
C ALA A 123 -12.56 31.34 2.87
N ALA A 124 -12.11 30.09 3.01
CA ALA A 124 -12.59 29.18 4.05
C ALA A 124 -12.30 29.71 5.46
N SER A 125 -11.07 30.13 5.73
CA SER A 125 -10.69 30.67 7.04
C SER A 125 -11.37 32.01 7.38
N ALA A 126 -11.77 32.79 6.38
CA ALA A 126 -12.54 34.02 6.60
C ALA A 126 -13.97 33.70 7.10
N MET A 127 -14.61 32.68 6.54
CA MET A 127 -15.96 32.26 6.93
C MET A 127 -16.00 31.68 8.35
N GLU A 128 -14.96 30.98 8.78
CA GLU A 128 -14.85 30.45 10.15
C GLU A 128 -14.72 31.52 11.22
N LYS A 129 -14.11 32.67 10.89
CA LYS A 129 -13.97 33.82 11.81
C LYS A 129 -15.27 34.57 12.00
N THR A 130 -16.13 34.62 10.97
CA THR A 130 -17.43 35.31 11.03
C THR A 130 -18.48 34.53 11.83
N GLY A 131 -18.32 33.21 12.01
CA GLY A 131 -19.25 32.37 12.80
C GLY A 131 -18.97 32.28 14.30
N ARG A 132 -17.94 32.98 14.82
CA ARG A 132 -17.52 32.98 16.24
C ARG A 132 -17.73 34.33 16.96
N SER A 133 -18.40 35.30 16.33
CA SER A 133 -18.88 36.54 16.95
C SER A 133 -20.39 36.55 16.99
#